data_AF-A0A6I3KEM3-F1
#
_entry.id   AF-A0A6I3KEM3-F1
#
_cell.length_a   1.000
_cell.length_b   1.000
_cell.length_c   1.000
_cell.angle_alpha   90.00
_cell.angle_beta   90.00
_cell.angle_gamma   90.00
#
_symmetry.space_group_name_H-M   'P 1'
#
loop_
_entity.id
_entity.type
_entity.pdbx_description
1 polymer ?
#
loop_
_entity_poly.entity_id
_entity_poly.type
_entity_poly.pdbx_seq_one_letter_code
_entity_poly.pdbx_strand_id
1 'polypeptide(L)'
;MTTFDDREKGFEKKFALDQDLKFRAESRRNKLLAEWAAAKLGITGDALPDYVRSVVKADLEEKGDEDVFRKLHNDFAAAGVTVSDTEIRAAMGDLLAKAVADIEASR
;
A
#
# COMPACT_ATOMS: atom_id res chain seq x y z
N MET A 1 -22.69 23.21 -27.97
CA MET A 1 -22.12 22.60 -26.75
C MET A 1 -23.22 21.76 -26.15
N THR A 2 -23.11 20.44 -26.29
CA THR A 2 -24.16 19.49 -25.94
C THR A 2 -23.87 18.92 -24.55
N THR A 3 -24.93 18.63 -23.81
CA THR A 3 -24.93 18.03 -22.45
C THR A 3 -24.15 16.71 -22.33
N PHE A 4 -23.74 16.12 -23.46
CA PHE A 4 -22.92 14.90 -23.51
C PHE A 4 -21.43 15.18 -23.30
N ASP A 5 -20.88 16.28 -23.86
CA ASP A 5 -19.46 16.67 -23.67
C ASP A 5 -19.15 16.97 -22.19
N ASP A 6 -20.09 17.59 -21.48
CA ASP A 6 -19.90 17.93 -20.06
C ASP A 6 -19.98 16.70 -19.14
N ARG A 7 -20.74 15.67 -19.54
CA ARG A 7 -20.80 14.39 -18.83
C ARG A 7 -19.55 13.57 -19.06
N GLU A 8 -19.07 13.48 -20.30
CA GLU A 8 -17.82 12.79 -20.66
C GLU A 8 -16.63 13.34 -19.88
N LYS A 9 -16.45 14.67 -19.87
CA LYS A 9 -15.41 15.34 -19.07
C LYS A 9 -15.57 15.12 -17.55
N GLY A 10 -16.80 15.06 -17.06
CA GLY A 10 -17.09 14.76 -15.65
C GLY A 10 -16.71 13.34 -15.24
N PHE A 11 -16.99 12.35 -16.11
CA PHE A 11 -16.62 10.96 -15.88
C PHE A 11 -15.12 10.75 -15.99
N GLU A 12 -14.45 11.32 -17.00
CA GLU A 12 -12.99 11.25 -17.14
C GLU A 12 -12.27 11.89 -15.96
N LYS A 13 -12.71 13.08 -15.53
CA LYS A 13 -12.11 13.78 -14.38
C LYS A 13 -12.32 13.03 -13.07
N LYS A 14 -13.50 12.43 -12.87
CA LYS A 14 -13.77 11.59 -11.70
C LYS A 14 -12.93 10.30 -11.74
N PHE A 15 -12.86 9.63 -12.90
CA PHE A 15 -12.01 8.45 -13.07
C PHE A 15 -10.54 8.76 -12.81
N ALA A 16 -10.02 9.86 -13.36
CA ALA A 16 -8.64 10.28 -13.16
C ALA A 16 -8.37 10.61 -11.68
N LEU A 17 -9.32 11.25 -10.99
CA LEU A 17 -9.20 11.54 -9.56
C LEU A 17 -9.23 10.26 -8.71
N ASP A 18 -10.12 9.33 -9.03
CA ASP A 18 -10.25 8.06 -8.30
C ASP A 18 -9.00 7.17 -8.52
N GLN A 19 -8.44 7.19 -9.73
CA GLN A 19 -7.18 6.49 -10.04
C GLN A 19 -5.96 7.15 -9.38
N ASP A 20 -5.86 8.48 -9.38
CA ASP A 20 -4.78 9.20 -8.69
C ASP A 20 -4.83 8.96 -7.17
N LEU A 21 -6.03 9.05 -6.58
CA LEU A 21 -6.24 8.77 -5.16
C LEU A 21 -5.82 7.33 -4.84
N LYS A 22 -6.26 6.36 -5.65
CA LYS A 22 -5.92 4.95 -5.48
C LYS A 22 -4.43 4.70 -5.57
N PHE A 23 -3.76 5.23 -6.59
CA PHE A 23 -2.31 5.08 -6.77
C PHE A 23 -1.53 5.67 -5.59
N ARG A 24 -1.91 6.87 -5.15
CA ARG A 24 -1.29 7.52 -3.99
C ARG A 24 -1.55 6.74 -2.70
N ALA A 25 -2.75 6.19 -2.54
CA ALA A 25 -3.13 5.38 -1.38
C ALA A 25 -2.36 4.06 -1.34
N GLU A 26 -2.21 3.36 -2.46
CA GLU A 26 -1.43 2.12 -2.56
C GLU A 26 0.05 2.37 -2.24
N SER A 27 0.66 3.42 -2.83
CA SER A 27 2.03 3.79 -2.53
C SER A 27 2.24 4.11 -1.03
N ARG A 28 1.30 4.84 -0.42
CA ARG A 28 1.33 5.17 1.01
C ARG A 28 1.11 3.92 1.88
N ARG A 29 0.14 3.07 1.54
CA ARG A 29 -0.13 1.79 2.20
C ARG A 29 1.12 0.92 2.23
N ASN A 30 1.81 0.76 1.10
CA ASN A 30 2.99 -0.10 1.01
C ASN A 30 4.13 0.38 1.89
N LYS A 31 4.32 1.70 1.98
CA LYS A 31 5.29 2.28 2.92
C LYS A 31 4.91 1.97 4.38
N LEU A 32 3.64 2.17 4.74
CA LEU A 32 3.15 1.88 6.10
C LEU A 32 3.26 0.40 6.45
N LEU A 33 2.95 -0.50 5.50
CA LEU A 33 3.09 -1.94 5.65
C LEU A 33 4.53 -2.35 5.90
N ALA A 34 5.46 -1.75 5.17
CA ALA A 34 6.87 -2.03 5.36
C ALA A 34 7.40 -1.55 6.71
N GLU A 35 6.95 -0.38 7.19
CA GLU A 35 7.28 0.12 8.53
C GLU A 35 6.70 -0.79 9.63
N TRP A 36 5.44 -1.24 9.47
CA TRP A 36 4.79 -2.19 10.37
C TRP A 36 5.55 -3.53 10.44
N ALA A 37 5.93 -4.07 9.28
CA ALA A 37 6.68 -5.32 9.23
C ALA A 37 8.10 -5.17 9.77
N ALA A 38 8.79 -4.07 9.45
CA ALA A 38 10.10 -3.76 10.00
C ALA A 38 10.09 -3.70 11.53
N ALA A 39 9.06 -3.08 12.13
CA ALA A 39 8.91 -3.02 13.57
C ALA A 39 8.80 -4.41 14.21
N LYS A 40 8.07 -5.34 13.56
CA LYS A 40 7.95 -6.74 14.00
C LYS A 40 9.24 -7.55 13.79
N LEU A 41 9.98 -7.26 12.73
CA LEU A 41 11.27 -7.90 12.40
C LEU A 41 12.44 -7.31 13.22
N GLY A 42 12.22 -6.25 13.98
CA GLY A 42 13.28 -5.53 14.69
C GLY A 42 14.22 -4.73 13.77
N ILE A 43 13.82 -4.48 12.53
CA ILE A 43 14.58 -3.67 11.57
C ILE A 43 14.41 -2.20 11.94
N THR A 44 15.49 -1.55 12.36
CA THR A 44 15.50 -0.15 12.81
C THR A 44 16.72 0.59 12.26
N GLY A 45 16.74 1.92 12.42
CA GLY A 45 17.85 2.76 11.98
C GLY A 45 18.05 2.72 10.47
N ASP A 46 19.30 2.61 10.04
CA ASP A 46 19.70 2.72 8.63
C ASP A 46 19.18 1.57 7.74
N ALA A 47 18.79 0.43 8.35
CA ALA A 47 18.24 -0.71 7.62
C ALA A 47 16.75 -0.53 7.26
N LEU A 48 16.02 0.35 7.95
CA LEU A 48 14.60 0.56 7.72
C LEU A 48 14.31 1.11 6.30
N PRO A 49 14.99 2.16 5.81
CA PRO A 49 14.77 2.66 4.45
C PRO A 49 15.05 1.65 3.34
N ASP A 50 16.00 0.72 3.55
CA ASP A 50 16.29 -0.35 2.60
C ASP A 50 15.17 -1.40 2.61
N TYR A 51 14.69 -1.78 3.80
CA TYR A 51 13.57 -2.70 3.92
C TYR A 51 12.29 -2.12 3.29
N VAL A 52 11.98 -0.85 3.55
CA VAL A 52 10.84 -0.15 2.93
C VAL A 52 10.93 -0.19 1.41
N ARG A 53 12.09 0.10 0.84
CA ARG A 53 12.30 0.01 -0.62
C ARG A 53 12.10 -1.40 -1.16
N SER A 54 12.54 -2.43 -0.41
CA SER A 54 12.35 -3.83 -0.82
C SER A 54 10.87 -4.22 -0.89
N VAL A 55 10.05 -3.77 0.06
CA VAL A 55 8.61 -4.08 0.10
C VAL A 55 7.87 -3.34 -1.00
N VAL A 56 8.16 -2.05 -1.20
CA VAL A 56 7.57 -1.26 -2.29
C VAL A 56 7.94 -1.84 -3.66
N LYS A 57 9.15 -2.39 -3.82
CA LYS A 57 9.57 -3.03 -5.06
C LYS A 57 8.78 -4.32 -5.35
N ALA A 58 8.46 -5.11 -4.33
CA ALA A 58 7.70 -6.34 -4.51
C ALA A 58 6.26 -6.08 -4.98
N ASP A 59 5.64 -4.97 -4.59
CA ASP A 59 4.31 -4.56 -5.08
C ASP A 59 4.28 -4.23 -6.60
N LEU A 60 5.45 -4.04 -7.22
CA LEU A 60 5.57 -3.71 -8.65
C LEU A 60 5.79 -4.95 -9.53
N GLU A 61 5.92 -6.15 -8.96
CA GLU A 61 6.25 -7.37 -9.71
C GLU A 61 5.02 -7.97 -10.41
N GLU A 62 3.89 -8.12 -9.72
CA GLU A 62 2.62 -8.58 -10.29
C GLU A 62 1.49 -7.57 -10.05
N LYS A 63 0.36 -7.74 -10.76
CA LYS A 63 -0.84 -6.94 -10.49
C LYS A 63 -1.52 -7.44 -9.23
N GLY A 64 -1.59 -6.56 -8.23
CA GLY A 64 -2.33 -6.80 -6.99
C GLY A 64 -1.41 -6.90 -5.78
N ASP A 65 -1.98 -7.24 -4.63
CA ASP A 65 -1.29 -7.09 -3.35
C ASP A 65 -0.68 -8.39 -2.80
N GLU A 66 -0.85 -9.51 -3.52
CA GLU A 66 -0.45 -10.84 -3.05
C GLU A 66 1.09 -11.02 -3.03
N ASP A 67 1.85 -10.25 -3.81
CA ASP A 67 3.31 -10.23 -3.73
C ASP A 67 3.80 -9.64 -2.43
N VAL A 68 3.17 -8.56 -1.98
CA VAL A 68 3.47 -7.93 -0.70
C VAL A 68 3.17 -8.90 0.44
N PHE A 69 2.01 -9.58 0.39
CA PHE A 69 1.67 -10.61 1.37
C PHE A 69 2.72 -11.74 1.41
N ARG A 70 3.06 -12.32 0.25
CA ARG A 70 4.06 -13.40 0.14
C ARG A 70 5.42 -12.95 0.67
N LYS A 71 5.87 -11.74 0.32
CA LYS A 71 7.12 -11.19 0.82
C LYS A 71 7.12 -11.07 2.34
N LEU A 72 6.09 -10.43 2.92
CA LEU A 72 6.01 -10.23 4.36
C LEU A 72 5.96 -11.56 5.11
N HIS A 73 5.15 -12.50 4.63
CA HIS A 73 5.07 -13.85 5.19
C HIS A 73 6.44 -14.54 5.17
N ASN A 74 7.16 -14.48 4.05
CA ASN A 74 8.49 -15.08 3.93
C ASN A 74 9.54 -14.38 4.81
N ASP A 75 9.50 -13.06 4.92
CA ASP A 75 10.40 -12.29 5.78
C ASP A 75 10.18 -12.66 7.26
N PHE A 76 8.93 -12.77 7.69
CA PHE A 76 8.59 -13.21 9.05
C PHE A 76 9.04 -14.64 9.32
N ALA A 77 8.79 -15.57 8.38
CA ALA A 77 9.24 -16.94 8.49
C ALA A 77 10.78 -17.04 8.57
N ALA A 78 11.50 -16.26 7.75
CA ALA A 78 12.96 -16.23 7.75
C ALA A 78 13.54 -15.65 9.05
N ALA A 79 12.87 -14.68 9.66
CA ALA A 79 13.26 -14.09 10.94
C ALA A 79 12.78 -14.90 12.16
N GLY A 80 12.00 -15.96 11.96
CA GLY A 80 11.39 -16.74 13.05
C GLY A 80 10.33 -15.96 13.84
N VAL A 81 9.74 -14.92 13.24
CA VAL A 81 8.68 -14.13 13.85
C VAL A 81 7.33 -14.74 13.48
N THR A 82 6.57 -15.16 14.48
CA THR A 82 5.23 -15.72 14.26
C THR A 82 4.22 -14.60 14.04
N VAL A 83 3.79 -14.41 12.79
CA VAL A 83 2.68 -13.53 12.41
C VAL A 83 1.70 -14.38 11.60
N SER A 84 0.41 -14.34 11.96
CA SER A 84 -0.60 -15.11 11.24
C SER A 84 -0.96 -14.46 9.90
N ASP A 85 -1.33 -15.25 8.90
CA ASP A 85 -1.83 -14.74 7.61
C ASP A 85 -2.99 -13.75 7.78
N THR A 86 -3.89 -14.04 8.73
CA THR A 86 -5.01 -13.17 9.08
C THR A 86 -4.53 -11.82 9.59
N GLU A 87 -3.47 -11.79 10.40
CA GLU A 87 -2.90 -10.55 10.92
C GLU A 87 -2.22 -9.72 9.81
N ILE A 88 -1.51 -10.37 8.89
CA ILE A 88 -0.92 -9.68 7.72
C ILE A 88 -2.02 -9.08 6.86
N ARG A 89 -3.06 -9.87 6.52
CA ARG A 89 -4.19 -9.40 5.71
C ARG A 89 -4.99 -8.29 6.40
N ALA A 90 -5.18 -8.39 7.72
CA ALA A 90 -5.80 -7.32 8.50
C ALA A 90 -4.98 -6.03 8.44
N ALA A 91 -3.66 -6.12 8.66
CA ALA A 91 -2.76 -4.96 8.56
C ALA A 91 -2.81 -4.32 7.16
N MET A 92 -2.89 -5.11 6.08
CA MET A 92 -3.03 -4.58 4.71
C MET A 92 -4.32 -3.76 4.53
N GLY A 93 -5.43 -4.24 5.07
CA GLY A 93 -6.72 -3.53 5.03
C GLY A 93 -6.72 -2.27 5.88
N ASP A 94 -6.27 -2.37 7.14
CA ASP A 94 -6.26 -1.27 8.09
C ASP A 94 -5.34 -0.13 7.62
N LEU A 95 -4.17 -0.47 7.08
CA LEU A 95 -3.21 0.51 6.58
C LEU A 95 -3.63 1.12 5.24
N LEU A 96 -4.42 0.41 4.44
CA LEU A 96 -5.05 1.01 3.25
C LEU A 96 -6.09 2.05 3.66
N ALA A 97 -6.97 1.72 4.61
CA ALA A 97 -7.95 2.67 5.12
C ALA A 97 -7.28 3.91 5.72
N LYS A 98 -6.21 3.70 6.50
CA LYS A 98 -5.37 4.79 7.04
C LYS A 98 -4.73 5.62 5.92
N ALA A 99 -4.16 4.99 4.90
CA ALA A 99 -3.53 5.68 3.79
C ALA A 99 -4.50 6.57 3.01
N VAL A 100 -5.72 6.09 2.76
CA VAL A 100 -6.79 6.89 2.14
C VAL A 100 -7.13 8.10 3.01
N ALA A 101 -7.39 7.89 4.31
CA ALA A 101 -7.71 8.97 5.23
C ALA A 101 -6.57 10.01 5.34
N ASP A 102 -5.32 9.57 5.37
CA ASP A 102 -4.15 10.47 5.42
C ASP A 102 -4.04 11.33 4.15
N ILE A 103 -4.36 10.77 2.97
CA ILE A 103 -4.33 11.51 1.70
C ILE A 103 -5.47 12.52 1.63
N GLU A 104 -6.66 12.13 2.06
CA GLU A 104 -7.82 13.02 2.12
C GLU A 104 -7.62 14.14 3.13
N ALA A 105 -6.99 13.87 4.28
CA ALA A 105 -6.66 14.87 5.29
C ALA A 105 -5.52 15.81 4.88
N SER A 106 -4.65 15.38 3.95
CA SER A 106 -3.53 16.17 3.43
C SER A 106 -3.92 17.02 2.19
N ARG A 107 -5.20 17.07 1.84
CA ARG A 107 -5.75 17.76 0.66
C ARG A 107 -6.32 19.14 1.02
#